data_AF-A0A959NF38-F1
#
_entry.id   AF-A0A959NF38-F1
#
_cell.length_a   1.000
_cell.length_b   1.000
_cell.length_c   1.000
_cell.angle_alpha   90.00
_cell.angle_beta   90.00
_cell.angle_gamma   90.00
#
_symmetry.space_group_name_H-M   'P 1'
#
loop_
_entity.id
_entity.type
_entity.pdbx_description
1 polymer ?
#
loop_
_entity_poly.entity_id
_entity_poly.type
_entity_poly.pdbx_seq_one_letter_code
_entity_poly.pdbx_strand_id
1 'polypeptide(L)'
;LSYFEPLSRTASLSSNAFVQDAFIRTTDCYFMEKNYSKAKTGYDKVVQYSWPAEDYATFQLAMLAGVNSANQKISLLKTMIRKFPNSTLLTDANMEVAKAYMSNEKFSEAIPYLSDIIKTSGNKNMVPEAYLKLGTAYFNLNSNSEALNEFKELVDKYP
;
A
#
# COMPACT_ATOMS: atom_id res chain seq x y z
N LEU A 1 15.57 8.08 18.18
CA LEU A 1 16.67 7.32 17.57
C LEU A 1 17.68 6.75 18.58
N SER A 2 18.11 7.53 19.58
CA SER A 2 19.18 7.19 20.54
C SER A 2 19.08 5.81 21.23
N TYR A 3 17.87 5.30 21.47
CA TYR A 3 17.67 4.01 22.14
C TYR A 3 17.64 2.79 21.20
N PHE A 4 17.29 2.97 19.92
CA PHE A 4 17.13 1.85 18.97
C PHE A 4 18.28 1.74 17.96
N GLU A 5 18.94 2.86 17.64
CA GLU A 5 20.02 2.90 16.67
C GLU A 5 21.16 1.90 17.00
N PRO A 6 21.62 1.73 18.26
CA PRO A 6 22.67 0.77 18.59
C PRO A 6 22.31 -0.68 18.25
N LEU A 7 21.03 -1.05 18.45
CA LEU A 7 20.52 -2.40 18.17
C LEU A 7 20.34 -2.64 16.66
N SER A 8 19.98 -1.59 15.92
CA SER A 8 19.85 -1.69 14.46
C SER A 8 21.18 -1.91 13.72
N ARG A 9 22.31 -1.53 14.34
CA ARG A 9 23.65 -1.65 13.74
C ARG A 9 24.18 -3.09 13.66
N THR A 10 23.67 -3.99 14.49
CA THR A 10 24.07 -5.40 14.52
C THR A 10 23.15 -6.31 13.71
N ALA A 11 22.17 -5.72 13.03
CA ALA A 11 21.13 -6.48 12.35
C ALA A 11 21.68 -7.24 11.13
N SER A 12 21.28 -8.49 11.02
CA SER A 12 21.73 -9.48 10.05
C SER A 12 20.60 -10.46 9.73
N LEU A 13 20.72 -11.21 8.63
CA LEU A 13 19.69 -12.15 8.18
C LEU A 13 19.09 -13.02 9.32
N SER A 14 19.93 -13.56 10.21
CA SER A 14 19.55 -14.45 11.31
C SER A 14 19.27 -13.75 12.65
N SER A 15 19.10 -12.43 12.65
CA SER A 15 18.78 -11.67 13.87
C SER A 15 17.46 -12.14 14.51
N ASN A 16 17.38 -12.10 15.84
CA ASN A 16 16.16 -12.49 16.55
C ASN A 16 15.04 -11.44 16.39
N ALA A 17 13.81 -11.81 16.76
CA ALA A 17 12.63 -10.96 16.60
C ALA A 17 12.76 -9.57 17.25
N PHE A 18 13.44 -9.47 18.41
CA PHE A 18 13.64 -8.19 19.09
C PHE A 18 14.54 -7.24 18.29
N VAL A 19 15.64 -7.76 17.72
CA VAL A 19 16.52 -6.96 16.86
C VAL A 19 15.83 -6.57 15.56
N GLN A 20 15.04 -7.48 14.98
CA GLN A 20 14.26 -7.19 13.78
C GLN A 20 13.22 -6.07 14.03
N ASP A 21 12.49 -6.13 15.15
CA ASP A 21 11.52 -5.11 15.56
C ASP A 21 12.21 -3.75 15.83
N ALA A 22 13.31 -3.75 16.57
CA ALA A 22 14.10 -2.53 16.81
C ALA A 22 14.62 -1.91 15.50
N PHE A 23 15.02 -2.74 14.55
CA PHE A 23 15.50 -2.32 13.24
C PHE A 23 14.40 -1.66 12.41
N ILE A 24 13.21 -2.29 12.30
CA ILE A 24 12.11 -1.72 11.52
C ILE A 24 11.61 -0.42 12.16
N ARG A 25 11.50 -0.34 13.50
CA ARG A 25 11.14 0.92 14.20
C ARG A 25 12.16 2.04 13.95
N THR A 26 13.44 1.70 13.91
CA THR A 26 14.49 2.68 13.57
C THR A 26 14.32 3.18 12.13
N THR A 27 13.96 2.28 11.22
CA THR A 27 13.67 2.60 9.82
C THR A 27 12.45 3.51 9.69
N ASP A 28 11.37 3.23 10.44
CA ASP A 28 10.18 4.07 10.52
C ASP A 28 10.51 5.46 11.08
N CYS A 29 11.36 5.55 12.11
CA CYS A 29 11.84 6.85 12.62
C CYS A 29 12.53 7.66 11.53
N TYR A 30 13.41 7.04 10.72
CA TYR A 30 14.03 7.74 9.59
C TYR A 30 12.99 8.22 8.56
N PHE A 31 11.95 7.43 8.31
CA PHE A 31 10.85 7.85 7.44
C PHE A 31 10.12 9.08 8.00
N MET A 32 9.78 9.07 9.29
CA MET A 32 9.09 10.17 9.97
C MET A 32 9.93 11.46 10.03
N GLU A 33 11.26 11.32 10.14
CA GLU A 33 12.21 12.43 10.06
C GLU A 33 12.46 12.91 8.61
N LYS A 34 11.75 12.35 7.63
CA LYS A 34 11.90 12.62 6.19
C LYS A 34 13.27 12.24 5.64
N ASN A 35 14.05 11.44 6.36
CA ASN A 35 15.29 10.87 5.86
C ASN A 35 15.00 9.64 4.98
N TYR A 36 14.39 9.90 3.83
CA TYR A 36 13.90 8.86 2.93
C TYR A 36 15.01 7.97 2.37
N SER A 37 16.24 8.48 2.25
CA SER A 37 17.39 7.67 1.83
C SER A 37 17.69 6.56 2.84
N LYS A 38 17.82 6.91 4.13
CA LYS A 38 18.05 5.93 5.20
C LYS A 38 16.85 5.00 5.39
N ALA A 39 15.63 5.54 5.35
CA ALA A 39 14.41 4.75 5.44
C ALA A 39 14.35 3.70 4.32
N LYS A 40 14.61 4.10 3.07
CA LYS A 40 14.67 3.19 1.93
C LYS A 40 15.69 2.09 2.15
N THR A 41 16.93 2.42 2.55
CA THR A 41 17.96 1.42 2.82
C THR A 41 17.54 0.44 3.93
N GLY A 42 16.85 0.90 4.97
CA GLY A 42 16.33 0.04 6.01
C GLY A 42 15.26 -0.92 5.50
N TYR A 43 14.24 -0.42 4.80
CA TYR A 43 13.19 -1.28 4.23
C TYR A 43 13.75 -2.25 3.19
N ASP A 44 14.69 -1.83 2.33
CA ASP A 44 15.35 -2.71 1.36
C ASP A 44 16.03 -3.90 2.07
N LYS A 45 16.67 -3.67 3.23
CA LYS A 45 17.28 -4.76 4.02
C LYS A 45 16.25 -5.71 4.59
N VAL A 46 15.11 -5.22 5.08
CA VAL A 46 14.03 -6.06 5.61
C VAL A 46 13.50 -6.99 4.50
N VAL A 47 13.33 -6.44 3.29
CA VAL A 47 12.95 -7.22 2.10
C VAL A 47 14.02 -8.23 1.71
N GLN A 48 15.29 -7.79 1.63
CA GLN A 48 16.42 -8.65 1.30
C GLN A 48 16.57 -9.83 2.27
N TYR A 49 16.30 -9.61 3.55
CA TYR A 49 16.38 -10.65 4.57
C TYR A 49 15.11 -11.49 4.69
N SER A 50 14.06 -11.16 3.94
CA SER A 50 12.76 -11.84 4.00
C SER A 50 12.25 -11.98 5.44
N TRP A 51 12.44 -10.92 6.24
CA TRP A 51 11.99 -10.90 7.62
C TRP A 51 10.46 -10.85 7.69
N PRO A 52 9.85 -11.18 8.84
CA PRO A 52 8.39 -11.22 8.99
C PRO A 52 7.67 -9.93 8.58
N ALA A 53 8.31 -8.76 8.72
CA ALA A 53 7.76 -7.46 8.33
C ALA A 53 7.98 -7.09 6.84
N GLU A 54 8.31 -8.07 6.00
CA GLU A 54 8.62 -7.83 4.58
C GLU A 54 7.45 -7.22 3.80
N ASP A 55 6.22 -7.64 4.07
CA ASP A 55 5.02 -7.10 3.43
C ASP A 55 4.85 -5.60 3.72
N TYR A 56 4.98 -5.22 5.00
CA TYR A 56 4.99 -3.84 5.46
C TYR A 56 6.14 -3.05 4.84
N ALA A 57 7.37 -3.57 4.86
CA ALA A 57 8.53 -2.90 4.27
C ALA A 57 8.35 -2.68 2.75
N THR A 58 7.76 -3.66 2.04
CA THR A 58 7.45 -3.55 0.62
C THR A 58 6.42 -2.45 0.36
N PHE A 59 5.38 -2.36 1.19
CA PHE A 59 4.39 -1.28 1.13
C PHE A 59 5.06 0.09 1.32
N GLN A 60 5.90 0.25 2.35
CA GLN A 60 6.59 1.51 2.62
C GLN A 60 7.55 1.92 1.49
N LEU A 61 8.28 0.96 0.90
CA LEU A 61 9.08 1.21 -0.30
C LEU A 61 8.24 1.70 -1.47
N ALA A 62 7.04 1.15 -1.66
CA ALA A 62 6.13 1.60 -2.70
C ALA A 62 5.65 3.05 -2.48
N MET A 63 5.36 3.40 -1.22
CA MET A 63 4.97 4.77 -0.86
C MET A 63 6.11 5.76 -1.12
N LEU A 64 7.35 5.40 -0.76
CA LEU A 64 8.54 6.19 -1.07
C LEU A 64 8.76 6.33 -2.59
N ALA A 65 8.63 5.25 -3.35
CA ALA A 65 8.79 5.27 -4.80
C ALA A 65 7.75 6.17 -5.49
N GLY A 66 6.52 6.19 -4.96
CA GLY A 66 5.41 6.98 -5.48
C GLY A 66 5.62 8.49 -5.46
N VAL A 67 6.52 8.99 -4.62
CA VAL A 67 6.91 10.41 -4.61
C VAL A 67 7.51 10.83 -5.95
N ASN A 68 8.26 9.94 -6.60
CA ASN A 68 8.95 10.23 -7.86
C ASN A 68 8.33 9.53 -9.06
N SER A 69 7.70 8.36 -8.86
CA SER A 69 7.18 7.55 -9.95
C SER A 69 5.97 6.72 -9.53
N ALA A 70 4.80 7.09 -10.05
CA ALA A 70 3.58 6.31 -9.89
C ALA A 70 3.73 4.88 -10.45
N ASN A 71 4.45 4.72 -11.57
CA ASN A 71 4.69 3.40 -12.16
C ASN A 71 5.50 2.48 -11.24
N GLN A 72 6.53 3.01 -10.56
CA GLN A 72 7.31 2.22 -9.61
C GLN A 72 6.49 1.86 -8.37
N LYS A 73 5.69 2.80 -7.84
CA LYS A 73 4.74 2.51 -6.76
C LYS A 73 3.78 1.38 -7.13
N ILE A 74 3.13 1.48 -8.30
CA ILE A 74 2.23 0.44 -8.79
C ILE A 74 2.94 -0.90 -8.90
N SER A 75 4.16 -0.94 -9.45
CA SER A 75 4.94 -2.18 -9.59
C SER A 75 5.24 -2.86 -8.25
N LEU A 76 5.65 -2.08 -7.25
CA LEU A 76 5.94 -2.58 -5.90
C LEU A 76 4.67 -3.07 -5.19
N LEU A 77 3.57 -2.31 -5.25
CA LEU A 77 2.29 -2.72 -4.64
C LEU A 77 1.72 -3.97 -5.33
N LYS A 78 1.79 -4.08 -6.65
CA LYS A 78 1.40 -5.32 -7.36
C LYS A 78 2.29 -6.51 -7.00
N THR A 79 3.55 -6.29 -6.67
CA THR A 79 4.44 -7.34 -6.18
C THR A 79 4.01 -7.78 -4.78
N MET A 80 3.72 -6.82 -3.89
CA MET A 80 3.20 -7.10 -2.55
C MET A 80 1.89 -7.89 -2.59
N ILE A 81 0.90 -7.46 -3.40
CA ILE A 81 -0.39 -8.14 -3.53
C ILE A 81 -0.23 -9.61 -3.96
N ARG A 82 0.69 -9.88 -4.90
CA ARG A 82 0.97 -11.24 -5.36
C ARG A 82 1.75 -12.07 -4.35
N LYS A 83 2.73 -11.47 -3.68
CA LYS A 83 3.66 -12.18 -2.79
C LYS A 83 3.05 -12.43 -1.40
N PHE A 84 2.17 -11.54 -0.93
CA PHE A 84 1.58 -11.57 0.40
C PHE A 84 0.04 -11.54 0.37
N PRO A 85 -0.61 -12.59 -0.18
CA PRO A 85 -2.07 -12.64 -0.34
C PRO A 85 -2.86 -12.73 0.98
N ASN A 86 -2.17 -12.81 2.13
CA ASN A 86 -2.79 -12.78 3.47
C ASN A 86 -2.37 -11.55 4.29
N SER A 87 -1.66 -10.58 3.69
CA SER A 87 -1.24 -9.37 4.41
C SER A 87 -2.45 -8.55 4.83
N THR A 88 -2.40 -7.97 6.04
CA THR A 88 -3.43 -7.04 6.51
C THR A 88 -3.47 -5.74 5.72
N LEU A 89 -2.43 -5.45 4.93
CA LEU A 89 -2.26 -4.24 4.13
C LEU A 89 -2.78 -4.42 2.69
N LEU A 90 -3.41 -5.54 2.34
CA LEU A 90 -3.89 -5.79 0.97
C LEU A 90 -4.93 -4.77 0.51
N THR A 91 -5.87 -4.40 1.37
CA THR A 91 -6.88 -3.39 1.04
C THR A 91 -6.21 -2.04 0.78
N ASP A 92 -5.26 -1.64 1.63
CA ASP A 92 -4.46 -0.42 1.44
C ASP A 92 -3.66 -0.46 0.14
N ALA A 93 -2.99 -1.58 -0.17
CA ALA A 93 -2.22 -1.75 -1.39
C ALA A 93 -3.10 -1.64 -2.64
N ASN A 94 -4.26 -2.29 -2.66
CA ASN A 94 -5.22 -2.16 -3.76
C ASN A 94 -5.69 -0.71 -3.92
N MET A 95 -5.99 -0.03 -2.82
CA MET A 95 -6.48 1.35 -2.85
C MET A 95 -5.41 2.30 -3.41
N GLU A 96 -4.16 2.13 -2.97
CA GLU A 96 -3.04 2.94 -3.43
C GLU A 96 -2.68 2.67 -4.91
N VAL A 97 -2.85 1.44 -5.40
CA VAL A 97 -2.75 1.13 -6.84
C VAL A 97 -3.86 1.81 -7.62
N ALA A 98 -5.11 1.69 -7.18
CA ALA A 98 -6.25 2.34 -7.83
C ALA A 98 -6.08 3.85 -7.89
N LYS A 99 -5.73 4.49 -6.77
CA LYS A 99 -5.45 5.93 -6.69
C LYS A 99 -4.35 6.35 -7.66
N ALA A 100 -3.27 5.59 -7.75
CA ALA A 100 -2.18 5.87 -8.67
C ALA A 100 -2.58 5.71 -10.15
N TYR A 101 -3.44 4.75 -10.48
CA TYR A 101 -4.00 4.64 -11.84
C TYR A 101 -4.93 5.81 -12.16
N MET A 102 -5.86 6.15 -11.26
CA MET A 102 -6.79 7.27 -11.44
C MET A 102 -6.05 8.61 -11.59
N SER A 103 -5.00 8.86 -10.80
CA SER A 103 -4.22 10.10 -10.91
C SER A 103 -3.45 10.24 -12.22
N ASN A 104 -3.29 9.14 -12.97
CA ASN A 104 -2.70 9.12 -14.31
C ASN A 104 -3.77 8.91 -15.40
N GLU A 105 -5.05 9.15 -15.08
CA GLU A 105 -6.20 9.00 -15.98
C GLU A 105 -6.36 7.59 -16.57
N LYS A 106 -5.74 6.59 -15.96
CA LYS A 106 -5.81 5.17 -16.31
C LYS A 106 -7.00 4.51 -15.59
N PHE A 107 -8.20 5.02 -15.87
CA PHE A 107 -9.40 4.64 -15.12
C PHE A 107 -9.74 3.16 -15.28
N SER A 108 -9.57 2.60 -16.48
CA SER A 108 -9.81 1.18 -16.77
C SER A 108 -8.94 0.27 -15.91
N GLU A 109 -7.68 0.63 -15.71
CA GLU A 109 -6.73 -0.14 -14.89
C GLU A 109 -6.99 -0.02 -13.38
N ALA A 110 -7.69 1.04 -12.92
CA ALA A 110 -8.05 1.21 -11.52
C ALA A 110 -9.21 0.31 -11.07
N ILE A 111 -10.17 0.05 -11.98
CA ILE A 111 -11.41 -0.71 -11.73
C ILE A 111 -11.19 -2.06 -11.02
N PRO A 112 -10.29 -2.95 -11.45
CA PRO A 112 -10.14 -4.26 -10.80
C PRO A 112 -9.71 -4.15 -9.34
N TYR A 113 -8.82 -3.21 -9.01
CA TYR A 113 -8.34 -3.03 -7.63
C TYR A 113 -9.43 -2.45 -6.71
N LEU A 114 -10.27 -1.54 -7.23
CA LEU A 114 -11.42 -1.01 -6.50
C LEU A 114 -12.51 -2.07 -6.30
N SER A 115 -12.77 -2.87 -7.32
CA SER A 115 -13.71 -3.99 -7.27
C SER A 115 -13.27 -5.04 -6.25
N ASP A 116 -11.97 -5.34 -6.18
CA ASP A 116 -11.42 -6.29 -5.22
C ASP A 116 -11.60 -5.80 -3.78
N ILE A 117 -11.43 -4.51 -3.51
CA ILE A 117 -11.70 -3.92 -2.18
C ILE A 117 -13.17 -4.13 -1.80
N ILE A 118 -14.10 -3.84 -2.72
CA ILE A 118 -15.54 -3.98 -2.45
C ILE A 118 -15.91 -5.44 -2.16
N LYS A 119 -15.33 -6.39 -2.91
CA LYS A 119 -15.72 -7.81 -2.84
C LYS A 119 -15.03 -8.58 -1.72
N THR A 120 -13.76 -8.27 -1.44
CA THR A 120 -12.88 -9.15 -0.64
C THR A 120 -12.32 -8.49 0.60
N SER A 121 -12.49 -7.17 0.78
CA SER A 121 -11.89 -6.47 1.91
C SER A 121 -12.52 -6.89 3.25
N GLY A 122 -11.67 -7.38 4.17
CA GLY A 122 -12.02 -7.48 5.58
C GLY A 122 -12.12 -6.11 6.27
N ASN A 123 -11.48 -5.08 5.71
CA ASN A 123 -11.53 -3.70 6.19
C ASN A 123 -12.72 -2.96 5.55
N LYS A 124 -13.87 -2.97 6.25
CA LYS A 124 -15.12 -2.35 5.79
C LYS A 124 -15.07 -0.83 5.71
N ASN A 125 -14.11 -0.18 6.38
CA ASN A 125 -14.02 1.29 6.43
C ASN A 125 -13.55 1.89 5.10
N MET A 126 -12.86 1.12 4.26
CA MET A 126 -12.37 1.58 2.94
C MET A 126 -13.34 1.30 1.80
N VAL A 127 -14.38 0.50 2.04
CA VAL A 127 -15.36 0.12 1.02
C VAL A 127 -16.16 1.33 0.50
N PRO A 128 -16.59 2.31 1.33
CA PRO A 128 -17.25 3.52 0.82
C PRO A 128 -16.37 4.32 -0.14
N GLU A 129 -15.10 4.52 0.20
CA GLU A 129 -14.14 5.21 -0.68
C GLU A 129 -13.94 4.43 -1.99
N ALA A 130 -13.90 3.10 -1.93
CA ALA A 130 -13.76 2.25 -3.11
C ALA A 130 -14.97 2.38 -4.05
N TYR A 131 -16.20 2.36 -3.54
CA TYR A 131 -17.41 2.60 -4.34
C TYR A 131 -17.39 3.98 -5.03
N LEU A 132 -17.08 5.04 -4.27
CA LEU A 132 -17.00 6.40 -4.81
C LEU A 132 -15.98 6.49 -5.96
N LYS A 133 -14.80 5.91 -5.76
CA LYS A 133 -13.73 5.89 -6.77
C LYS A 133 -14.10 5.02 -7.96
N LEU A 134 -14.77 3.89 -7.76
CA LEU A 134 -15.19 2.99 -8.82
C LEU A 134 -16.25 3.66 -9.71
N GLY A 135 -17.25 4.31 -9.11
CA GLY A 135 -18.21 5.12 -9.83
C GLY A 135 -17.56 6.26 -10.60
N THR A 136 -16.58 6.94 -10.00
CA THR A 136 -15.80 8.00 -10.67
C THR A 136 -14.99 7.46 -11.85
N ALA A 137 -14.36 6.28 -11.71
CA ALA A 137 -13.62 5.65 -12.79
C ALA A 137 -14.55 5.31 -13.97
N TYR A 138 -15.71 4.70 -13.71
CA TYR A 138 -16.71 4.42 -14.75
C TYR A 138 -17.23 5.70 -15.43
N PHE A 139 -17.48 6.75 -14.65
CA PHE A 139 -17.93 8.03 -15.20
C PHE A 139 -16.91 8.64 -16.17
N ASN A 140 -15.63 8.64 -15.82
CA ASN A 140 -14.56 9.13 -16.71
C ASN A 140 -14.37 8.27 -17.97
N LEU A 141 -14.84 7.02 -17.96
CA LEU A 141 -14.90 6.13 -19.13
C LEU A 141 -16.21 6.26 -19.93
N ASN A 142 -17.06 7.25 -19.62
CA ASN A 142 -18.41 7.43 -20.17
C ASN A 142 -19.35 6.23 -19.94
N SER A 143 -19.03 5.35 -18.99
CA SER A 143 -19.85 4.21 -18.57
C SER A 143 -20.84 4.67 -17.49
N ASN A 144 -21.78 5.52 -17.88
CA ASN A 144 -22.64 6.26 -16.94
C ASN A 144 -23.62 5.35 -16.18
N SER A 145 -24.05 4.25 -16.77
CA SER A 145 -24.95 3.28 -16.12
C SER A 145 -24.25 2.59 -14.96
N GLU A 146 -23.02 2.14 -15.18
CA GLU A 146 -22.15 1.52 -14.18
C GLU A 146 -21.79 2.55 -13.09
N ALA A 147 -21.42 3.77 -13.48
CA ALA A 147 -21.13 4.83 -12.52
C ALA A 147 -22.32 5.11 -11.58
N LEU A 148 -23.53 5.24 -12.13
CA LEU A 148 -24.75 5.45 -11.36
C LEU A 148 -25.02 4.27 -10.41
N ASN A 149 -24.78 3.04 -10.86
CA ASN A 149 -24.93 1.86 -10.03
C ASN A 149 -24.02 1.91 -8.80
N GLU A 150 -22.73 2.18 -8.99
CA GLU A 150 -21.77 2.24 -7.87
C GLU A 150 -22.08 3.38 -6.90
N PHE A 151 -22.53 4.54 -7.39
CA PHE A 151 -22.94 5.64 -6.51
C PHE A 151 -24.22 5.34 -5.72
N LYS A 152 -25.17 4.60 -6.29
CA LYS A 152 -26.36 4.14 -5.56
C LYS A 152 -25.98 3.13 -4.48
N GLU A 153 -25.18 2.14 -4.83
CA GLU A 153 -24.67 1.14 -3.87
C GLU A 153 -23.94 1.80 -2.70
N LEU A 154 -23.17 2.87 -2.94
CA LEU A 154 -22.55 3.67 -1.89
C LEU A 154 -23.59 4.26 -0.94
N VAL A 155 -24.57 5.00 -1.46
CA VAL A 155 -25.57 5.71 -0.64
C VAL A 155 -26.48 4.72 0.10
N ASP A 156 -26.90 3.66 -0.57
CA ASP A 156 -27.85 2.68 -0.01
C ASP A 156 -27.21 1.84 1.11
N LYS A 157 -25.92 1.50 0.98
CA LYS A 157 -25.19 0.69 1.98
C LYS A 157 -24.55 1.53 3.08
N TYR A 158 -24.28 2.82 2.82
CA TYR A 158 -23.58 3.73 3.72
C TYR A 158 -24.32 5.08 3.81
N PRO A 159 -25.50 5.12 4.46
CA PRO A 159 -26.33 6.32 4.59
C PRO A 159 -25.75 7.37 5.53
#